data_AF-A0A4R2TCH6-F1
#
_entry.id   AF-A0A4R2TCH6-F1
#
_cell.length_a   1.000
_cell.length_b   1.000
_cell.length_c   1.000
_cell.angle_alpha   90.00
_cell.angle_beta   90.00
_cell.angle_gamma   90.00
#
_symmetry.space_group_name_H-M   'P 1'
#
loop_
_entity.id
_entity.type
_entity.pdbx_description
1 polymer ?
#
loop_
_entity_poly.entity_id
_entity_poly.type
_entity_poly.pdbx_seq_one_letter_code
_entity_poly.pdbx_strand_id
1 'polypeptide(L)'
;MTGRTIKSCDEDLDQVLHDLDGHLHLLSLAEYEEKRIHSTSGALKDFALAKARADNIRTQISYGARKLGLSHYEVRVLGVAHEVLKKRMGRRPNIEQLHNAVEIVAHTTACAAHEAEILRIEAEYAERLAKRDERSAAGAIAYLRKVA
;
A
#
# COMPACT_ATOMS: atom_id res chain seq x y z
N MET A 1 17.91 27.99 -5.22
CA MET A 1 18.48 26.75 -4.64
C MET A 1 18.51 25.68 -5.72
N THR A 2 19.68 25.39 -6.27
CA THR A 2 19.88 24.28 -7.22
C THR A 2 20.33 23.05 -6.44
N GLY A 3 19.36 22.26 -5.95
CA GLY A 3 19.67 21.03 -5.21
C GLY A 3 20.43 20.01 -6.06
N ARG A 4 21.31 19.23 -5.42
CA ARG A 4 22.17 18.23 -6.07
C ARG A 4 21.37 17.12 -6.74
N THR A 5 21.75 16.74 -7.96
CA THR A 5 21.11 15.65 -8.70
C THR A 5 21.30 14.32 -7.97
N ILE A 6 20.37 13.37 -8.16
CA ILE A 6 20.48 12.03 -7.57
C ILE A 6 21.81 11.39 -7.97
N LYS A 7 22.12 11.34 -9.26
CA LYS A 7 23.38 10.81 -9.78
C LYS A 7 24.65 11.39 -9.11
N SER A 8 24.67 12.69 -8.81
CA SER A 8 25.82 13.32 -8.14
C SER A 8 25.93 13.03 -6.65
N CYS A 9 24.84 12.58 -6.03
CA CYS A 9 24.79 12.24 -4.61
C CYS A 9 24.96 10.73 -4.38
N ASP A 10 24.33 9.92 -5.22
CA ASP A 10 24.27 8.47 -5.13
C ASP A 10 23.98 7.90 -6.53
N GLU A 11 25.01 7.36 -7.17
CA GLU A 11 24.92 6.79 -8.52
C GLU A 11 24.18 5.44 -8.51
N ASP A 12 24.31 4.66 -7.44
CA ASP A 12 23.61 3.39 -7.28
C ASP A 12 22.10 3.63 -7.14
N LEU A 13 21.70 4.63 -6.36
CA LEU A 13 20.29 5.04 -6.25
C LEU A 13 19.75 5.51 -7.60
N ASP A 14 20.50 6.33 -8.34
CA ASP A 14 20.08 6.79 -9.67
C ASP A 14 19.87 5.62 -10.64
N GLN A 15 20.78 4.65 -10.63
CA GLN A 15 20.68 3.45 -11.46
C GLN A 15 19.51 2.57 -11.04
N VAL A 16 19.33 2.31 -9.74
CA VAL A 16 18.21 1.51 -9.24
C VAL A 16 16.87 2.16 -9.57
N LEU A 17 16.73 3.47 -9.40
CA LEU A 17 15.49 4.18 -9.78
C LEU A 17 15.24 4.08 -11.29
N HIS A 18 16.29 4.18 -12.10
CA HIS A 18 16.17 4.02 -13.54
C HIS A 18 15.74 2.59 -13.94
N ASP A 19 16.34 1.57 -13.34
CA ASP A 19 16.06 0.17 -13.61
C ASP A 19 14.63 -0.22 -13.19
N LEU A 20 14.09 0.44 -12.16
CA LEU A 20 12.81 0.09 -11.56
C LEU A 20 11.60 0.87 -12.09
N ASP A 21 11.80 1.91 -12.90
CA ASP A 21 10.72 2.75 -13.48
C ASP A 21 9.58 1.92 -14.08
N GLY A 22 9.91 0.90 -14.87
CA GLY A 22 8.93 -0.01 -15.48
C GLY A 22 8.39 -1.06 -14.49
N HIS A 23 9.26 -1.57 -13.62
CA HIS A 23 8.93 -2.66 -12.70
C HIS A 23 7.90 -2.25 -11.64
N LEU A 24 7.91 -1.00 -11.17
CA LEU A 24 6.98 -0.51 -10.15
C LEU A 24 5.53 -0.40 -10.66
N HIS A 25 5.38 0.04 -11.91
CA HIS A 25 4.07 0.07 -12.57
C HIS A 25 3.57 -1.36 -12.83
N LEU A 26 4.42 -2.23 -13.35
CA LEU A 26 4.10 -3.64 -13.59
C LEU A 26 3.74 -4.37 -12.29
N LEU A 27 4.44 -4.10 -11.18
CA LEU A 27 4.10 -4.66 -9.87
C LEU A 27 2.70 -4.23 -9.44
N SER A 28 2.37 -2.95 -9.59
CA SER A 28 1.05 -2.42 -9.21
C SER A 28 -0.08 -3.08 -10.01
N LEU A 29 0.13 -3.32 -11.30
CA LEU A 29 -0.82 -4.05 -12.15
C LEU A 29 -0.95 -5.52 -11.75
N ALA A 30 0.18 -6.19 -11.48
CA ALA A 30 0.20 -7.59 -11.07
C ALA A 30 -0.48 -7.79 -9.70
N GLU A 31 -0.24 -6.89 -8.74
CA GLU A 31 -0.89 -6.91 -7.42
C GLU A 31 -2.41 -6.64 -7.52
N TYR A 32 -2.84 -5.78 -8.44
CA TYR A 32 -4.26 -5.56 -8.71
C TYR A 32 -4.91 -6.82 -9.30
N GLU A 33 -4.26 -7.44 -10.28
CA GLU A 33 -4.71 -8.70 -10.88
C GLU A 33 -4.81 -9.83 -9.85
N GLU A 34 -3.78 -9.98 -8.99
CA GLU A 34 -3.75 -10.91 -7.87
C GLU A 34 -4.97 -10.71 -6.95
N LYS A 35 -5.22 -9.48 -6.49
CA LYS A 35 -6.36 -9.15 -5.61
C LYS A 35 -7.71 -9.42 -6.29
N ARG A 36 -7.86 -9.03 -7.55
CA ARG A 36 -9.10 -9.22 -8.32
C ARG A 36 -9.45 -10.70 -8.50
N ILE A 37 -8.44 -11.52 -8.79
CA ILE A 37 -8.64 -12.98 -8.93
C ILE A 37 -8.92 -13.60 -7.56
N HIS A 38 -8.22 -13.16 -6.50
CA HIS A 38 -8.48 -13.63 -5.14
C HIS A 38 -9.92 -13.37 -4.67
N SER A 39 -10.49 -12.21 -5.04
CA SER A 39 -11.88 -11.88 -4.72
C SER A 39 -12.92 -12.66 -5.53
N THR A 40 -12.50 -13.35 -6.60
CA THR A 40 -13.40 -14.14 -7.46
C THR A 40 -13.33 -15.61 -7.05
N SER A 41 -14.37 -16.09 -6.35
CA SER A 41 -14.44 -17.49 -5.89
C SER A 41 -14.31 -18.48 -7.07
N GLY A 42 -13.36 -19.42 -6.99
CA GLY A 42 -13.21 -20.53 -7.94
C GLY A 42 -11.95 -20.53 -8.82
N ALA A 43 -11.13 -19.47 -8.82
CA ALA A 43 -9.99 -19.32 -9.74
C ALA A 43 -8.61 -19.64 -9.11
N LEU A 44 -8.47 -20.79 -8.42
CA LEU A 44 -7.24 -21.15 -7.69
C LEU A 44 -5.98 -21.23 -8.57
N LYS A 45 -6.10 -21.77 -9.79
CA LYS A 45 -4.97 -21.88 -10.74
C LYS A 45 -4.55 -20.52 -11.27
N ASP A 46 -5.51 -19.67 -11.63
CA ASP A 46 -5.24 -18.33 -12.16
C ASP A 46 -4.65 -17.44 -11.06
N PHE A 47 -5.10 -17.60 -9.82
CA PHE A 47 -4.51 -16.92 -8.66
C PHE A 47 -3.04 -17.29 -8.47
N ALA A 48 -2.70 -18.59 -8.55
CA ALA A 48 -1.32 -19.03 -8.43
C ALA A 48 -0.41 -18.43 -9.52
N LEU A 49 -0.90 -18.35 -10.76
CA LEU A 49 -0.16 -17.73 -11.86
C LEU A 49 0.03 -16.22 -11.65
N ALA A 50 -1.03 -15.51 -11.27
CA ALA A 50 -0.98 -14.07 -11.00
C ALA A 50 -0.03 -13.76 -9.83
N LYS A 51 -0.09 -14.55 -8.76
CA LYS A 51 0.83 -14.45 -7.63
C LYS A 51 2.29 -14.68 -8.06
N ALA A 52 2.56 -15.74 -8.82
CA ALA A 52 3.92 -16.03 -9.31
C ALA A 52 4.49 -14.89 -10.17
N ARG A 53 3.64 -14.24 -10.99
CA ARG A 53 4.01 -13.05 -11.76
C ARG A 53 4.38 -11.88 -10.84
N ALA A 54 3.56 -11.59 -9.84
CA ALA A 54 3.85 -10.55 -8.85
C ALA A 54 5.15 -10.85 -8.08
N ASP A 55 5.36 -12.09 -7.65
CA ASP A 55 6.56 -12.53 -6.92
C ASP A 55 7.85 -12.40 -7.75
N ASN A 56 7.80 -12.67 -9.05
CA ASN A 56 8.93 -12.43 -9.95
C ASN A 56 9.31 -10.94 -10.00
N ILE A 57 8.33 -10.05 -10.11
CA ILE A 57 8.58 -8.61 -10.14
C ILE A 57 9.10 -8.12 -8.78
N ARG A 58 8.55 -8.63 -7.67
CA ARG A 58 9.06 -8.35 -6.30
C ARG A 58 10.52 -8.79 -6.18
N THR A 59 10.90 -9.92 -6.77
CA THR A 59 12.28 -10.42 -6.75
C THR A 59 13.23 -9.50 -7.50
N GLN A 60 12.82 -8.97 -8.65
CA GLN A 60 13.61 -7.97 -9.41
C GLN A 60 13.79 -6.68 -8.61
N ILE A 61 12.73 -6.16 -7.99
CA ILE A 61 12.81 -4.98 -7.12
C ILE A 61 13.72 -5.26 -5.92
N SER A 62 13.63 -6.45 -5.33
CA SER A 62 14.45 -6.87 -4.19
C SER A 62 15.94 -6.93 -4.53
N TYR A 63 16.29 -7.25 -5.77
CA TYR A 63 17.69 -7.23 -6.22
C TYR A 63 18.24 -5.80 -6.26
N GLY A 64 17.48 -4.85 -6.82
CA GLY A 64 17.83 -3.42 -6.78
C GLY A 64 17.91 -2.88 -5.34
N ALA A 65 16.97 -3.29 -4.49
CA ALA A 65 16.92 -2.87 -3.10
C ALA A 65 18.13 -3.36 -2.29
N ARG A 66 18.59 -4.59 -2.52
CA ARG A 66 19.80 -5.13 -1.88
C ARG A 66 21.05 -4.32 -2.18
N LYS A 67 21.18 -3.73 -3.38
CA LYS A 67 22.32 -2.86 -3.71
C LYS A 67 22.36 -1.61 -2.82
N LEU A 68 21.20 -1.11 -2.42
CA LEU A 68 21.04 0.08 -1.58
C LEU A 68 20.98 -0.25 -0.07
N GLY A 69 21.05 -1.52 0.31
CA GLY A 69 20.81 -1.95 1.70
C GLY A 69 19.38 -1.73 2.18
N LEU A 70 18.42 -1.63 1.26
CA LEU A 70 17.00 -1.38 1.53
C LEU A 70 16.16 -2.64 1.31
N SER A 71 14.96 -2.65 1.87
CA SER A 71 13.88 -3.59 1.54
C SER A 71 13.20 -3.22 0.22
N HIS A 72 12.52 -4.19 -0.40
CA HIS A 72 11.75 -3.92 -1.61
C HIS A 72 10.59 -2.94 -1.39
N TYR A 73 10.05 -2.85 -0.17
CA TYR A 73 9.02 -1.88 0.18
C TYR A 73 9.56 -0.46 0.22
N GLU A 74 10.75 -0.24 0.80
CA GLU A 74 11.39 1.08 0.85
C GLU A 74 11.77 1.59 -0.54
N VAL A 75 12.33 0.71 -1.37
CA VAL A 75 12.64 1.07 -2.77
C VAL A 75 11.39 1.34 -3.60
N ARG A 76 10.29 0.65 -3.32
CA ARG A 76 9.00 0.95 -3.95
C ARG A 76 8.53 2.37 -3.60
N VAL A 77 8.63 2.77 -2.33
CA VAL A 77 8.27 4.13 -1.90
C VAL A 77 9.12 5.17 -2.63
N LEU A 78 10.45 4.96 -2.66
CA LEU A 78 11.38 5.84 -3.36
C LEU A 78 11.06 5.96 -4.85
N GLY A 79 10.85 4.83 -5.53
CA GLY A 79 10.60 4.82 -6.97
C GLY A 79 9.24 5.40 -7.34
N VAL A 80 8.19 5.19 -6.54
CA VAL A 80 6.89 5.84 -6.76
C VAL A 80 7.00 7.36 -6.57
N ALA A 81 7.65 7.81 -5.50
CA ALA A 81 7.88 9.24 -5.27
C ALA A 81 8.68 9.87 -6.43
N HIS A 82 9.74 9.20 -6.87
CA HIS A 82 10.55 9.61 -8.02
C HIS A 82 9.70 9.76 -9.29
N GLU A 83 8.92 8.74 -9.64
CA GLU A 83 8.10 8.74 -10.86
C GLU A 83 6.99 9.80 -10.83
N VAL A 84 6.32 9.99 -9.70
CA VAL A 84 5.31 11.03 -9.53
C VAL A 84 5.93 12.43 -9.70
N LEU A 85 7.08 12.67 -9.06
CA LEU A 85 7.79 13.94 -9.20
C LEU A 85 8.27 14.16 -10.63
N LYS A 86 8.87 13.15 -11.25
CA LYS A 86 9.38 13.23 -12.62
C LYS A 86 8.28 13.54 -13.63
N LYS A 87 7.11 12.89 -13.50
CA LYS A 87 5.92 13.17 -14.32
C LYS A 87 5.40 14.60 -14.11
N ARG A 88 5.33 15.05 -12.85
CA ARG A 88 4.86 16.42 -12.52
C ARG A 88 5.81 17.50 -13.01
N MET A 89 7.11 17.24 -12.98
CA MET A 89 8.14 18.25 -13.24
C MET A 89 8.67 18.21 -14.68
N GLY A 90 8.41 17.13 -15.43
CA GLY A 90 8.99 16.91 -16.76
C GLY A 90 10.50 16.66 -16.76
N ARG A 91 11.12 16.47 -15.59
CA ARG A 91 12.55 16.23 -15.42
C ARG A 91 12.80 15.37 -14.18
N ARG A 92 13.98 14.75 -14.08
CA ARG A 92 14.36 14.02 -12.86
C ARG A 92 14.39 14.96 -11.64
N PRO A 93 13.82 14.54 -10.50
CA PRO A 93 13.92 15.29 -9.25
C PRO A 93 15.35 15.27 -8.71
N ASN A 94 15.69 16.29 -7.92
CA ASN A 94 16.93 16.31 -7.14
C ASN A 94 16.73 15.59 -5.78
N ILE A 95 17.82 15.37 -5.04
CA ILE A 95 17.76 14.57 -3.80
C ILE A 95 16.85 15.20 -2.74
N GLU A 96 16.86 16.52 -2.61
CA GLU A 96 16.00 17.26 -1.65
C GLU A 96 14.52 17.13 -2.01
N GLN A 97 14.19 17.21 -3.30
CA GLN A 97 12.82 17.00 -3.79
C GLN A 97 12.34 15.59 -3.51
N LEU A 98 13.20 14.58 -3.73
CA LEU A 98 12.88 13.19 -3.46
C LEU A 98 12.70 12.95 -1.96
N HIS A 99 13.59 13.49 -1.12
CA HIS A 99 13.51 13.43 0.33
C HIS A 99 12.17 13.98 0.84
N ASN A 100 11.83 15.20 0.45
CA ASN A 100 10.58 15.85 0.87
C ASN A 100 9.35 15.04 0.41
N ALA A 101 9.39 14.42 -0.77
CA ALA A 101 8.30 13.58 -1.23
C ALA A 101 8.16 12.29 -0.41
N VAL A 102 9.27 11.65 -0.02
CA VAL A 102 9.24 10.48 0.87
C VAL A 102 8.72 10.85 2.26
N GLU A 103 9.11 12.00 2.82
CA GLU A 103 8.57 12.49 4.09
C GLU A 103 7.05 12.70 4.02
N ILE A 104 6.55 13.29 2.93
CA ILE A 104 5.10 13.44 2.71
C ILE A 104 4.41 12.07 2.62
N VAL A 105 5.02 11.10 1.93
CA VAL A 105 4.47 9.73 1.85
C VAL A 105 4.42 9.08 3.23
N ALA A 106 5.48 9.21 4.02
CA ALA A 106 5.51 8.68 5.39
C ALA A 106 4.41 9.31 6.26
N HIS A 107 4.26 10.64 6.21
CA HIS A 107 3.24 11.35 6.97
C HIS A 107 1.82 10.94 6.55
N THR A 108 1.52 10.95 5.25
CA THR A 108 0.20 10.58 4.72
C THR A 108 -0.16 9.12 5.02
N THR A 109 0.81 8.22 4.95
CA THR A 109 0.60 6.80 5.34
C THR A 109 0.29 6.66 6.82
N ALA A 110 0.99 7.40 7.69
CA ALA A 110 0.71 7.41 9.13
C ALA A 110 -0.68 7.96 9.44
N CYS A 111 -1.10 9.05 8.79
CA CYS A 111 -2.45 9.59 8.92
C CYS A 111 -3.51 8.57 8.48
N ALA A 112 -3.34 7.94 7.31
CA ALA A 112 -4.28 6.94 6.81
C ALA A 112 -4.37 5.70 7.74
N ALA A 113 -3.24 5.26 8.32
CA ALA A 113 -3.24 4.18 9.30
C ALA A 113 -4.01 4.56 10.58
N HIS A 114 -3.88 5.80 11.02
CA HIS A 114 -4.62 6.31 12.17
C HIS A 114 -6.13 6.37 11.90
N GLU A 115 -6.53 6.89 10.74
CA GLU A 115 -7.94 6.91 10.31
C GLU A 115 -8.54 5.51 10.21
N ALA A 116 -7.80 4.55 9.65
CA ALA A 116 -8.24 3.15 9.56
C ALA A 116 -8.44 2.51 10.95
N GLU A 117 -7.60 2.86 11.92
CA GLU A 117 -7.74 2.39 13.30
C GLU A 117 -8.99 2.97 13.97
N ILE A 118 -9.28 4.25 13.76
CA ILE A 118 -10.51 4.88 14.25
C ILE A 118 -11.74 4.16 13.69
N LEU A 119 -11.77 3.93 12.37
CA LEU A 119 -12.87 3.21 11.72
C LEU A 119 -13.04 1.78 12.25
N ARG A 120 -11.94 1.10 12.59
CA ARG A 120 -11.97 -0.22 13.22
C ARG A 120 -12.62 -0.17 14.60
N ILE A 121 -12.24 0.81 15.43
CA ILE A 121 -12.82 1.02 16.76
C ILE A 121 -14.32 1.31 16.67
N GLU A 122 -14.72 2.17 15.72
CA GLU A 122 -16.13 2.50 15.49
C GLU A 122 -16.94 1.28 15.04
N ALA A 123 -16.39 0.45 14.14
CA ALA A 123 -17.04 -0.79 13.71
C ALA A 123 -17.22 -1.79 14.88
N GLU A 124 -16.20 -1.96 15.71
CA GLU A 124 -16.28 -2.81 16.91
C GLU A 124 -17.29 -2.29 17.93
N TYR A 125 -17.43 -0.97 18.07
CA TYR A 125 -18.42 -0.35 18.94
C TYR A 125 -19.84 -0.57 18.39
N ALA A 126 -20.05 -0.37 17.09
CA ALA A 126 -21.33 -0.60 16.43
C ALA A 126 -21.78 -2.06 16.55
N GLU A 127 -20.86 -3.03 16.40
CA GLU A 127 -21.16 -4.45 16.58
C GLU A 127 -21.58 -4.77 18.03
N ARG A 128 -20.90 -4.20 19.03
CA ARG A 128 -21.26 -4.35 20.45
C ARG A 128 -22.63 -3.77 20.75
N LEU A 129 -22.96 -2.61 20.18
CA LEU A 129 -24.26 -1.98 20.34
C LEU A 129 -25.36 -2.85 19.71
N ALA A 130 -25.17 -3.33 18.48
CA ALA A 130 -26.12 -4.20 17.80
C ALA A 130 -26.42 -5.48 18.60
N LYS A 131 -25.40 -6.14 19.16
CA LYS A 131 -25.57 -7.33 20.03
C LYS A 131 -26.34 -7.00 21.31
N ARG A 132 -26.13 -5.81 21.88
CA ARG A 132 -26.87 -5.36 23.07
C ARG A 132 -28.34 -5.11 22.74
N ASP A 133 -28.62 -4.47 21.61
CA ASP A 133 -29.99 -4.18 21.18
C ASP A 133 -30.73 -5.46 20.82
N GLU A 134 -30.08 -6.41 20.16
CA GLU A 134 -30.62 -7.75 19.88
C GLU A 134 -31.02 -8.48 21.18
N ARG A 135 -30.12 -8.49 22.19
CA ARG A 135 -30.40 -9.08 23.50
C ARG A 135 -31.55 -8.38 24.22
N SER A 136 -31.61 -7.05 24.13
CA SER A 136 -32.65 -6.24 24.76
C SER A 136 -34.01 -6.51 24.11
N ALA A 137 -34.05 -6.59 22.78
CA ALA A 137 -35.24 -6.94 22.02
C ALA A 137 -35.72 -8.37 22.34
N ALA A 138 -34.80 -9.34 22.41
CA ALA A 138 -35.15 -10.70 22.82
C ALA A 138 -35.76 -10.76 24.24
N GLY A 139 -35.20 -9.99 25.18
CA GLY A 139 -35.74 -9.85 26.54
C GLY A 139 -37.13 -9.22 26.56
N ALA A 140 -37.35 -8.15 25.80
CA ALA A 140 -38.66 -7.50 25.67
C ALA A 140 -39.72 -8.44 25.06
N ILE A 141 -39.36 -9.17 23.99
CA ILE A 141 -40.23 -10.18 23.38
C ILE A 141 -40.59 -11.27 24.40
N ALA A 142 -39.61 -11.77 25.15
CA ALA A 142 -39.85 -12.80 26.17
C ALA A 142 -40.77 -12.31 27.30
N TYR A 143 -40.67 -11.05 27.70
CA TYR A 143 -41.58 -10.45 28.68
C TYR A 143 -43.00 -10.36 28.13
N LEU A 144 -43.19 -9.82 26.91
CA LEU A 144 -44.51 -9.69 26.28
C LEU A 144 -45.22 -11.04 26.14
N ARG A 145 -44.48 -12.10 25.81
CA ARG A 145 -45.03 -13.48 25.75
C ARG A 145 -45.48 -14.04 27.10
N LYS A 146 -44.99 -13.53 28.23
CA LYS A 146 -45.41 -13.98 29.57
C LYS A 146 -46.66 -13.28 30.07
N VAL A 147 -46.93 -12.07 29.57
CA VAL A 147 -48.05 -11.23 30.01
C VAL A 147 -49.25 -11.23 29.05
N ALA A 148 -49.10 -11.85 27.87
CA ALA A 148 -50.16 -12.13 26.91
C ALA A 148 -50.77 -13.51 27.19
#